data_AF-A0A3C0PE78-F1
#
_entry.id   AF-A0A3C0PE78-F1
#
_cell.length_a   1.000
_cell.length_b   1.000
_cell.length_c   1.000
_cell.angle_alpha   90.00
_cell.angle_beta   90.00
_cell.angle_gamma   90.00
#
_symmetry.space_group_name_H-M   'P 1'
#
loop_
_entity.id
_entity.type
_entity.pdbx_description
1 polymer ?
#
loop_
_entity_poly.entity_id
_entity_poly.type
_entity_poly.pdbx_seq_one_letter_code
_entity_poly.pdbx_strand_id
1 'polypeptide(L)'
;MNSIAFIDTEIEPQSGKLLDIGGIKDDGTVFHKASVADFILFLHGTQFVCGHNILNHDTKYIGQALNNAGIHSADIVDTLFLSPLLFPTKPYHALVKDDKLQSEFTNNPLNDSYKAKDLFHDEIAVFRQADETLKQIFYLLLHDKKEFQAFFRFISYDCACMDIENLIHHEFKSEICENVDLTKIVSEHPIELAYCLALIDSLIRHREIHSITPPWVLKNYPEVECIMFRLRNKPCIRGCDYCNSALNIHTGLQRFFGFDSYRT
;
A
#
# COMPACT_ATOMS: atom_id res chain seq x y z
N MET A 1 12.51 4.97 -21.20
CA MET A 1 12.37 4.81 -19.73
C MET A 1 11.47 5.92 -19.26
N ASN A 2 10.51 5.62 -18.38
CA ASN A 2 9.66 6.63 -17.76
C ASN A 2 10.55 7.49 -16.85
N SER A 3 10.56 8.82 -17.03
CA SER A 3 11.31 9.73 -16.16
C SER A 3 10.52 10.01 -14.89
N ILE A 4 11.19 9.99 -13.73
CA ILE A 4 10.54 10.19 -12.43
C ILE A 4 11.37 11.11 -11.52
N ALA A 5 10.68 11.97 -10.79
CA ALA A 5 11.26 12.75 -9.70
C ALA A 5 10.62 12.37 -8.37
N PHE A 6 11.44 12.23 -7.34
CA PHE A 6 11.04 12.01 -5.96
C PHE A 6 11.07 13.33 -5.23
N ILE A 7 10.00 13.66 -4.52
CA ILE A 7 9.87 14.96 -3.86
C ILE A 7 9.26 14.82 -2.48
N ASP A 8 9.56 15.81 -1.65
CA ASP A 8 8.95 16.05 -0.34
C ASP A 8 8.93 17.57 -0.08
N THR A 9 7.98 18.02 0.72
CA THR A 9 7.83 19.43 1.09
C THR A 9 7.79 19.61 2.60
N GLU A 10 8.52 20.61 3.07
CA GLU A 10 8.40 21.06 4.45
C GLU A 10 7.37 22.19 4.53
N ILE A 11 6.33 21.98 5.33
CA ILE A 11 5.23 22.93 5.49
C ILE A 11 5.16 23.40 6.94
N GLU A 12 5.00 24.70 7.15
CA GLU A 12 4.73 25.25 8.48
C GLU A 12 3.32 24.81 8.94
N PRO A 13 3.18 24.07 10.06
CA PRO A 13 1.90 23.45 10.44
C PRO A 13 0.75 24.43 10.71
N GLN A 14 1.06 25.67 11.10
CA GLN A 14 0.08 26.66 11.52
C GLN A 14 -0.40 27.54 10.37
N SER A 15 0.53 28.05 9.55
CA SER A 15 0.18 28.92 8.43
C SER A 15 -0.07 28.17 7.12
N GLY A 16 0.36 26.91 7.01
CA GLY A 16 0.37 26.18 5.74
C GLY A 16 1.39 26.74 4.74
N LYS A 17 2.34 27.56 5.20
CA LYS A 17 3.38 28.13 4.35
C LYS A 17 4.38 27.05 3.97
N LEU A 18 4.68 26.96 2.67
CA LEU A 18 5.79 26.16 2.15
C LEU A 18 7.12 26.74 2.64
N LEU A 19 7.83 25.97 3.46
CA LEU A 19 9.11 26.36 4.06
C LEU A 19 10.28 25.91 3.19
N ASP A 20 10.22 24.70 2.66
CA ASP A 20 11.26 24.15 1.78
C ASP A 20 10.71 23.03 0.88
N ILE A 21 11.45 22.72 -0.18
CA ILE A 21 11.13 21.65 -1.12
C ILE A 21 12.40 20.85 -1.39
N GLY A 22 12.31 19.54 -1.20
CA GLY A 22 13.32 18.58 -1.59
C GLY A 22 12.92 17.87 -2.89
N GLY A 23 13.91 17.51 -3.69
CA GLY A 23 13.67 16.63 -4.81
C GLY A 23 14.92 15.97 -5.36
N ILE A 24 14.75 14.78 -5.92
CA ILE A 24 15.78 14.07 -6.68
C ILE A 24 15.18 13.39 -7.91
N LYS A 25 15.82 13.52 -9.06
CA LYS A 25 15.46 12.77 -10.28
C LYS A 25 16.11 11.39 -10.32
N ASP A 26 15.60 10.53 -11.18
CA ASP A 26 16.22 9.26 -11.56
C ASP A 26 17.67 9.42 -12.06
N ASP A 27 17.95 10.50 -12.82
CA ASP A 27 19.29 10.85 -13.31
C ASP A 27 20.26 11.39 -12.23
N GLY A 28 19.79 11.55 -10.99
CA GLY A 28 20.58 12.06 -9.86
C GLY A 28 20.58 13.58 -9.71
N THR A 29 19.88 14.33 -10.56
CA THR A 29 19.71 15.78 -10.39
C THR A 29 18.96 16.07 -9.09
N VAL A 30 19.49 16.97 -8.27
CA VAL A 30 18.97 17.31 -6.94
C VAL A 30 18.37 18.71 -6.93
N PHE A 31 17.31 18.87 -6.15
CA PHE A 31 16.66 20.14 -5.82
C PHE A 31 16.50 20.26 -4.30
N HIS A 32 16.83 21.42 -3.74
CA HIS A 32 16.64 21.70 -2.31
C HIS A 32 16.60 23.21 -2.07
N LYS A 33 15.40 23.80 -2.27
CA LYS A 33 15.15 25.24 -2.12
C LYS A 33 13.66 25.51 -1.93
N ALA A 34 13.33 26.58 -1.20
CA ALA A 34 11.98 27.13 -1.06
C ALA A 34 11.42 27.87 -2.31
N SER A 35 11.97 27.65 -3.50
CA SER A 35 11.64 28.41 -4.73
C SER A 35 10.74 27.61 -5.67
N VAL A 36 9.45 27.95 -5.72
CA VAL A 36 8.47 27.26 -6.59
C VAL A 36 8.81 27.43 -8.08
N ALA A 37 9.34 28.59 -8.48
CA ALA A 37 9.73 28.84 -9.87
C ALA A 37 10.90 27.94 -10.30
N ASP A 38 11.93 27.82 -9.46
CA ASP A 38 13.06 26.93 -9.73
C ASP A 38 12.64 25.46 -9.65
N PHE A 39 11.67 25.13 -8.79
CA PHE A 39 11.11 23.79 -8.69
C PHE A 39 10.38 23.36 -9.98
N ILE A 40 9.61 24.26 -10.60
CA ILE A 40 9.00 24.01 -11.91
C ILE A 40 10.06 23.72 -12.97
N LEU A 41 11.13 24.53 -13.01
CA LEU A 41 12.26 24.32 -13.92
C LEU A 41 12.99 23.01 -13.64
N PHE A 42 13.13 22.64 -12.37
CA PHE A 42 13.68 21.35 -11.98
C PHE A 42 12.83 20.21 -12.54
N LEU A 43 11.50 20.27 -12.46
CA LEU A 43 10.61 19.21 -12.93
C LEU A 43 10.44 19.13 -14.45
N HIS A 44 10.96 20.08 -15.23
CA HIS A 44 10.85 20.03 -16.70
C HIS A 44 11.41 18.72 -17.26
N GLY A 45 10.63 18.10 -18.16
CA GLY A 45 10.98 16.82 -18.80
C GLY A 45 10.71 15.58 -17.94
N THR A 46 10.23 15.75 -16.71
CA THR A 46 9.80 14.65 -15.84
C THR A 46 8.36 14.25 -16.15
N GLN A 47 8.11 12.96 -16.31
CA GLN A 47 6.76 12.43 -16.56
C GLN A 47 6.02 12.08 -15.27
N PHE A 48 6.69 11.39 -14.35
CA PHE A 48 6.11 10.95 -13.08
C PHE A 48 6.70 11.68 -11.89
N VAL A 49 5.89 11.85 -10.84
CA VAL A 49 6.38 12.30 -9.54
C VAL A 49 6.03 11.28 -8.48
N CYS A 50 6.96 11.02 -7.57
CA CYS A 50 6.76 10.11 -6.46
C CYS A 50 7.07 10.81 -5.14
N GLY A 51 6.34 10.46 -4.09
CA GLY A 51 6.60 10.92 -2.73
C GLY A 51 5.92 10.02 -1.72
N HIS A 52 6.09 10.33 -0.44
CA HIS A 52 5.41 9.61 0.64
C HIS A 52 4.26 10.46 1.18
N ASN A 53 3.02 9.98 1.06
CA ASN A 53 1.80 10.73 1.39
C ASN A 53 1.56 11.97 0.49
N ILE A 54 2.21 12.03 -0.67
CA ILE A 54 2.18 13.14 -1.63
C ILE A 54 0.77 13.52 -2.09
N LEU A 55 -0.12 12.54 -2.27
CA LEU A 55 -1.48 12.80 -2.75
C LEU A 55 -2.33 13.56 -1.73
N ASN A 56 -2.03 13.39 -0.44
CA ASN A 56 -2.79 13.99 0.66
C ASN A 56 -2.02 15.09 1.39
N HIS A 57 -0.73 15.25 1.11
CA HIS A 57 0.13 16.25 1.74
C HIS A 57 0.62 17.27 0.71
N ASP A 58 1.67 16.96 -0.03
CA ASP A 58 2.45 17.92 -0.82
C ASP A 58 1.63 18.52 -1.96
N THR A 59 0.81 17.72 -2.64
CA THR A 59 -0.01 18.18 -3.78
C THR A 59 -0.97 19.32 -3.41
N LYS A 60 -1.32 19.49 -2.13
CA LYS A 60 -2.11 20.63 -1.65
C LYS A 60 -1.37 21.97 -1.79
N TYR A 61 -0.05 21.94 -1.70
CA TYR A 61 0.80 23.13 -1.69
C TYR A 61 1.52 23.34 -3.02
N ILE A 62 1.96 22.26 -3.67
CA ILE A 62 2.74 22.30 -4.92
C ILE A 62 1.99 21.75 -6.14
N GLY A 63 0.71 21.37 -6.01
CA GLY A 63 -0.05 20.78 -7.12
C GLY A 63 -0.13 21.66 -8.38
N GLN A 64 -0.23 22.99 -8.21
CA GLN A 64 -0.19 23.93 -9.34
C GLN A 64 1.20 23.96 -9.99
N ALA A 65 2.27 23.83 -9.20
CA ALA A 65 3.63 23.78 -9.72
C ALA A 65 3.87 22.49 -10.53
N LEU A 66 3.37 21.34 -10.05
CA LEU A 66 3.40 20.08 -10.79
C LEU A 66 2.68 20.22 -12.15
N ASN A 67 1.48 20.79 -12.16
CA ASN A 67 0.72 21.03 -13.38
C ASN A 67 1.46 21.97 -14.35
N ASN A 68 2.02 23.07 -13.84
CA ASN A 68 2.80 24.02 -14.64
C ASN A 68 4.07 23.39 -15.25
N ALA A 69 4.64 22.39 -14.58
CA ALA A 69 5.76 21.60 -15.10
C ALA A 69 5.34 20.51 -16.11
N GLY A 70 4.04 20.37 -16.38
CA GLY A 70 3.48 19.39 -17.32
C GLY A 70 3.20 18.01 -16.72
N ILE A 71 3.28 17.85 -15.40
CA ILE A 71 2.99 16.58 -14.72
C ILE A 71 1.49 16.46 -14.46
N HIS A 72 0.86 15.42 -14.99
CA HIS A 72 -0.54 15.16 -14.76
C HIS A 72 -0.77 14.60 -13.35
N SER A 73 -1.91 14.94 -12.74
CA SER A 73 -2.30 14.42 -11.42
C SER A 73 -2.45 12.89 -11.40
N ALA A 74 -2.66 12.28 -12.57
CA ALA A 74 -2.69 10.84 -12.70
C ALA A 74 -1.29 10.22 -12.57
N ASP A 75 -0.20 10.94 -12.90
CA ASP A 75 1.19 10.45 -12.93
C ASP A 75 1.92 10.68 -11.60
N ILE A 76 1.16 10.82 -10.50
CA ILE A 76 1.68 10.97 -9.15
C ILE A 76 1.59 9.62 -8.44
N VAL A 77 2.74 9.08 -8.05
CA VAL A 77 2.89 7.86 -7.27
C VAL A 77 3.01 8.21 -5.79
N ASP A 78 2.27 7.52 -4.94
CA ASP A 78 2.32 7.71 -3.50
C ASP A 78 2.69 6.41 -2.79
N THR A 79 3.90 6.36 -2.25
CA THR A 79 4.45 5.17 -1.58
C THR A 79 3.69 4.83 -0.31
N LEU A 80 2.97 5.77 0.31
CA LEU A 80 2.22 5.49 1.53
C LEU A 80 1.17 4.40 1.30
N PHE A 81 0.45 4.44 0.16
CA PHE A 81 -0.59 3.46 -0.16
C PHE A 81 -0.03 2.11 -0.61
N LEU A 82 1.16 2.11 -1.21
CA LEU A 82 1.85 0.90 -1.67
C LEU A 82 2.46 0.11 -0.50
N SER A 83 2.98 0.81 0.49
CA SER A 83 3.66 0.21 1.65
C SER A 83 2.87 -0.90 2.38
N PRO A 84 1.59 -0.74 2.78
CA PRO A 84 0.82 -1.82 3.41
C PRO A 84 0.48 -2.97 2.45
N LEU A 85 0.46 -2.72 1.13
CA LEU A 85 0.22 -3.74 0.12
C LEU A 85 1.46 -4.61 -0.10
N LEU A 86 2.66 -4.01 -0.10
CA LEU A 86 3.91 -4.66 -0.48
C LEU A 86 4.79 -5.04 0.73
N PHE A 87 4.62 -4.40 1.88
CA PHE A 87 5.29 -4.75 3.15
C PHE A 87 4.33 -5.11 4.29
N PRO A 88 3.33 -5.98 4.07
CA PRO A 88 2.34 -6.34 5.08
C PRO A 88 2.93 -7.01 6.33
N THR A 89 4.12 -7.63 6.26
CA THR A 89 4.79 -8.29 7.42
C THR A 89 5.37 -7.30 8.43
N LYS A 90 5.66 -6.06 8.01
CA LYS A 90 6.37 -5.07 8.82
C LYS A 90 5.77 -3.69 8.59
N PRO A 91 4.55 -3.45 9.11
CA PRO A 91 3.80 -2.20 8.88
C PRO A 91 4.54 -0.93 9.35
N TYR A 92 5.60 -1.07 10.15
CA TYR A 92 6.38 0.02 10.70
C TYR A 92 7.84 0.06 10.23
N HIS A 93 8.38 -0.84 9.40
CA HIS A 93 9.85 -0.90 9.24
C HIS A 93 10.47 -0.16 8.06
N ALA A 94 9.74 0.27 7.03
CA ALA A 94 10.38 0.85 5.85
C ALA A 94 10.79 2.33 6.05
N LEU A 95 9.97 3.12 6.77
CA LEU A 95 10.27 4.54 7.06
C LEU A 95 10.52 4.84 8.54
N VAL A 96 9.98 4.04 9.47
CA VAL A 96 10.18 4.29 10.92
C VAL A 96 11.57 3.87 11.40
N LYS A 97 12.36 3.17 10.58
CA LYS A 97 13.68 2.68 10.98
C LYS A 97 14.68 3.80 11.27
N ASP A 98 14.55 4.97 10.64
CA ASP A 98 15.50 6.07 10.85
C ASP A 98 14.93 7.21 11.71
N ASP A 99 13.61 7.49 11.65
CA ASP A 99 13.09 8.73 12.23
C ASP A 99 12.79 8.68 13.74
N LYS A 100 12.77 7.50 14.38
CA LYS A 100 12.43 7.39 15.81
C LYS A 100 13.59 7.11 16.76
N LEU A 101 14.83 7.06 16.28
CA LEU A 101 16.01 6.86 17.14
C LEU A 101 17.01 8.02 17.14
N GLN A 102 16.82 9.06 16.32
CA GLN A 102 17.68 10.25 16.34
C GLN A 102 16.83 11.52 16.16
N SER A 103 16.19 11.94 17.25
CA SER A 103 15.40 13.18 17.37
C SER A 103 16.23 14.48 17.29
N GLU A 104 17.36 14.47 16.57
CA GLU A 104 18.25 15.62 16.38
C GLU A 104 18.54 15.96 14.92
N PHE A 105 18.03 15.20 13.94
CA PHE A 105 18.08 15.64 12.54
C PHE A 105 16.93 16.62 12.28
N THR A 106 17.29 17.84 11.89
CA THR A 106 16.39 18.82 11.29
C THR A 106 15.61 18.16 10.15
N ASN A 107 14.30 18.33 10.15
CA ASN A 107 13.42 17.89 9.08
C ASN A 107 13.99 18.39 7.75
N ASN A 108 14.32 17.50 6.82
CA ASN A 108 15.06 17.85 5.60
C ASN A 108 14.38 17.17 4.41
N PRO A 109 13.58 17.92 3.64
CA PRO A 109 12.75 17.33 2.59
C PRO A 109 13.61 16.71 1.47
N LEU A 110 14.87 17.11 1.28
CA LEU A 110 15.74 16.44 0.32
C LEU A 110 16.09 15.02 0.82
N ASN A 111 16.41 14.85 2.10
CA ASN A 111 16.67 13.53 2.68
C ASN A 111 15.42 12.65 2.59
N ASP A 112 14.24 13.21 2.84
CA ASP A 112 12.99 12.47 2.73
C ASP A 112 12.65 12.09 1.28
N SER A 113 13.05 12.92 0.31
CA SER A 113 13.00 12.57 -1.12
C SER A 113 13.90 11.39 -1.48
N TYR A 114 15.10 11.28 -0.88
CA TYR A 114 15.96 10.10 -1.02
C TYR A 114 15.31 8.85 -0.41
N LYS A 115 14.76 8.95 0.80
CA LYS A 115 14.05 7.83 1.43
C LYS A 115 12.86 7.36 0.60
N ALA A 116 12.07 8.29 0.04
CA ALA A 116 10.95 7.97 -0.83
C ALA A 116 11.41 7.28 -2.13
N LYS A 117 12.56 7.67 -2.69
CA LYS A 117 13.19 7.01 -3.83
C LYS A 117 13.56 5.56 -3.51
N ASP A 118 14.27 5.34 -2.41
CA ASP A 118 14.72 4.01 -2.01
C ASP A 118 13.52 3.10 -1.72
N LEU A 119 12.53 3.61 -0.97
CA LEU A 119 11.28 2.90 -0.69
C LEU A 119 10.54 2.50 -1.98
N PHE A 120 10.38 3.43 -2.92
CA PHE A 120 9.70 3.14 -4.17
C PHE A 120 10.41 2.05 -5.00
N HIS A 121 11.74 2.06 -5.01
CA HIS A 121 12.50 1.00 -5.68
C HIS A 121 12.37 -0.35 -4.98
N ASP A 122 12.33 -0.37 -3.65
CA ASP A 122 12.02 -1.59 -2.88
C ASP A 122 10.61 -2.09 -3.18
N GLU A 123 9.61 -1.21 -3.26
CA GLU A 123 8.23 -1.53 -3.64
C GLU A 123 8.15 -2.17 -5.04
N ILE A 124 8.85 -1.60 -6.02
CA ILE A 124 8.97 -2.18 -7.36
C ILE A 124 9.62 -3.57 -7.30
N ALA A 125 10.69 -3.72 -6.53
CA ALA A 125 11.41 -4.99 -6.43
C ALA A 125 10.52 -6.08 -5.82
N VAL A 126 9.82 -5.77 -4.73
CA VAL A 126 8.87 -6.69 -4.10
C VAL A 126 7.73 -7.05 -5.04
N PHE A 127 7.10 -6.06 -5.68
CA PHE A 127 6.03 -6.33 -6.64
C PHE A 127 6.51 -7.25 -7.75
N ARG A 128 7.71 -7.02 -8.32
CA ARG A 128 8.26 -7.86 -9.39
C ARG A 128 8.56 -9.30 -8.96
N GLN A 129 8.95 -9.49 -7.70
CA GLN A 129 9.27 -10.81 -7.13
C GLN A 129 8.03 -11.58 -6.67
N ALA A 130 6.88 -10.91 -6.48
CA ALA A 130 5.64 -11.57 -6.08
C ALA A 130 5.15 -12.59 -7.12
N ASP A 131 4.35 -13.56 -6.67
CA ASP A 131 3.73 -14.54 -7.54
C ASP A 131 2.79 -13.86 -8.55
N GLU A 132 2.74 -14.40 -9.76
CA GLU A 132 2.01 -13.76 -10.87
C GLU A 132 0.52 -13.62 -10.58
N THR A 133 -0.11 -14.63 -9.98
CA THR A 133 -1.51 -14.58 -9.56
C THR A 133 -1.77 -13.42 -8.60
N LEU A 134 -0.87 -13.20 -7.62
CA LEU A 134 -1.01 -12.12 -6.64
C LEU A 134 -0.87 -10.74 -7.31
N LYS A 135 0.09 -10.59 -8.23
CA LYS A 135 0.21 -9.36 -9.05
C LYS A 135 -1.06 -9.06 -9.84
N GLN A 136 -1.64 -10.09 -10.46
CA GLN A 136 -2.89 -9.97 -11.22
C GLN A 136 -4.05 -9.55 -10.32
N ILE A 137 -4.19 -10.16 -9.14
CA ILE A 137 -5.21 -9.78 -8.15
C ILE A 137 -5.06 -8.30 -7.77
N PHE A 138 -3.87 -7.85 -7.40
CA PHE A 138 -3.63 -6.45 -7.04
C PHE A 138 -3.91 -5.50 -8.20
N TYR A 139 -3.46 -5.82 -9.41
CA TYR A 139 -3.75 -5.00 -10.58
C TYR A 139 -5.25 -4.90 -10.87
N LEU A 140 -5.96 -6.02 -10.93
CA LEU A 140 -7.40 -6.04 -11.22
C LEU A 140 -8.22 -5.28 -10.17
N LEU A 141 -7.80 -5.29 -8.90
CA LEU A 141 -8.44 -4.51 -7.83
C LEU A 141 -8.11 -3.01 -7.89
N LEU A 142 -6.89 -2.64 -8.30
CA LEU A 142 -6.32 -1.33 -7.98
C LEU A 142 -5.92 -0.45 -9.19
N HIS A 143 -5.80 -1.00 -10.40
CA HIS A 143 -5.21 -0.28 -11.55
C HIS A 143 -5.95 1.01 -11.96
N ASP A 144 -7.24 1.11 -11.66
CA ASP A 144 -8.10 2.27 -11.95
C ASP A 144 -8.26 3.21 -10.75
N LYS A 145 -7.64 2.89 -9.61
CA LYS A 145 -7.74 3.68 -8.37
C LYS A 145 -6.69 4.77 -8.36
N LYS A 146 -7.09 5.97 -7.91
CA LYS A 146 -6.26 7.18 -7.93
C LYS A 146 -4.90 6.96 -7.24
N GLU A 147 -4.91 6.23 -6.13
CA GLU A 147 -3.77 5.95 -5.27
C GLU A 147 -2.73 5.00 -5.90
N PHE A 148 -3.15 4.18 -6.87
CA PHE A 148 -2.35 3.06 -7.38
C PHE A 148 -2.11 3.09 -8.89
N GLN A 149 -2.95 3.77 -9.66
CA GLN A 149 -2.88 3.80 -11.13
C GLN A 149 -1.50 4.23 -11.67
N ALA A 150 -0.86 5.21 -11.01
CA ALA A 150 0.42 5.75 -11.44
C ALA A 150 1.54 4.71 -11.31
N PHE A 151 1.51 3.92 -10.24
CA PHE A 151 2.47 2.85 -9.97
C PHE A 151 2.44 1.82 -11.11
N PHE A 152 1.26 1.29 -11.44
CA PHE A 152 1.13 0.27 -12.49
C PHE A 152 1.53 0.80 -13.87
N ARG A 153 1.16 2.04 -14.21
CA ARG A 153 1.63 2.68 -15.45
C ARG A 153 3.13 2.86 -15.47
N PHE A 154 3.73 3.28 -14.35
CA PHE A 154 5.18 3.47 -14.26
C PHE A 154 5.95 2.17 -14.49
N ILE A 155 5.52 1.06 -13.86
CA ILE A 155 6.16 -0.25 -14.04
C ILE A 155 5.74 -0.97 -15.33
N SER A 156 4.78 -0.39 -16.07
CA SER A 156 4.21 -0.98 -17.29
C SER A 156 3.66 -2.38 -17.06
N TYR A 157 2.98 -2.60 -15.94
CA TYR A 157 2.31 -3.86 -15.64
C TYR A 157 0.86 -3.78 -16.08
N ASP A 158 0.42 -4.80 -16.80
CA ASP A 158 -0.98 -5.03 -17.16
C ASP A 158 -1.27 -6.53 -17.14
N CYS A 159 -2.55 -6.87 -17.09
CA CYS A 159 -3.02 -8.22 -17.33
C CYS A 159 -4.37 -8.20 -18.04
N ALA A 160 -4.70 -9.30 -18.71
CA ALA A 160 -6.00 -9.47 -19.34
C ALA A 160 -7.11 -9.46 -18.29
N CYS A 161 -8.29 -8.95 -18.64
CA CYS A 161 -9.47 -9.04 -17.78
C CYS A 161 -9.81 -10.51 -17.55
N MET A 162 -9.55 -10.98 -16.35
CA MET A 162 -9.83 -12.34 -15.89
C MET A 162 -10.89 -12.30 -14.79
N ASP A 163 -11.49 -13.45 -14.55
CA ASP A 163 -12.38 -13.64 -13.41
C ASP A 163 -11.58 -13.56 -12.10
N ILE A 164 -11.60 -12.36 -11.51
CA ILE A 164 -10.87 -12.03 -10.29
C ILE A 164 -11.32 -12.88 -9.10
N GLU A 165 -12.58 -13.30 -9.05
CA GLU A 165 -13.06 -14.15 -7.96
C GLU A 165 -12.40 -15.52 -8.01
N ASN A 166 -12.31 -16.09 -9.20
CA ASN A 166 -11.62 -17.35 -9.43
C ASN A 166 -10.12 -17.25 -9.12
N LEU A 167 -9.46 -16.13 -9.44
CA LEU A 167 -8.06 -15.91 -9.07
C LEU A 167 -7.88 -15.86 -7.54
N ILE A 168 -8.72 -15.11 -6.83
CA ILE A 168 -8.66 -15.00 -5.37
C ILE A 168 -8.95 -16.36 -4.72
N HIS A 169 -9.97 -17.10 -5.18
CA HIS A 169 -10.27 -18.43 -4.65
C HIS A 169 -9.17 -19.44 -4.92
N HIS A 170 -8.48 -19.32 -6.06
CA HIS A 170 -7.34 -20.18 -6.38
C HIS A 170 -6.14 -19.88 -5.49
N GLU A 171 -5.74 -18.61 -5.39
CA GLU A 171 -4.57 -18.17 -4.62
C GLU A 171 -4.75 -18.41 -3.12
N PHE A 172 -5.95 -18.12 -2.59
CA PHE A 172 -6.25 -18.19 -1.16
C PHE A 172 -7.09 -19.43 -0.79
N LYS A 173 -6.97 -20.49 -1.59
CA LYS A 173 -7.72 -21.74 -1.36
C LYS A 173 -7.47 -22.26 0.06
N SER A 174 -8.54 -22.55 0.79
CA SER A 174 -8.51 -23.04 2.17
C SER A 174 -7.85 -22.09 3.18
N GLU A 175 -7.57 -20.84 2.80
CA GLU A 175 -6.99 -19.79 3.67
C GLU A 175 -7.99 -18.65 3.95
N ILE A 176 -9.09 -18.60 3.19
CA ILE A 176 -10.26 -17.74 3.41
C ILE A 176 -11.56 -18.54 3.30
N CYS A 177 -12.66 -17.99 3.82
CA CYS A 177 -13.99 -18.57 3.70
C CYS A 177 -14.43 -18.67 2.22
N GLU A 178 -14.71 -19.87 1.73
CA GLU A 178 -15.12 -20.11 0.34
C GLU A 178 -16.51 -19.54 -0.01
N ASN A 179 -17.36 -19.34 1.00
CA ASN A 179 -18.73 -18.83 0.80
C ASN A 179 -18.83 -17.32 1.05
N VAL A 180 -17.70 -16.61 1.09
CA VAL A 180 -17.71 -15.15 1.17
C VAL A 180 -18.17 -14.57 -0.17
N ASP A 181 -18.99 -13.52 -0.11
CA ASP A 181 -19.49 -12.82 -1.30
C ASP A 181 -18.39 -11.93 -1.88
N LEU A 182 -17.45 -12.54 -2.61
CA LEU A 182 -16.33 -11.83 -3.25
C LEU A 182 -16.82 -10.86 -4.33
N THR A 183 -17.83 -11.24 -5.13
CA THR A 183 -18.42 -10.38 -6.16
C THR A 183 -18.77 -9.00 -5.58
N LYS A 184 -19.50 -9.00 -4.46
CA LYS A 184 -19.90 -7.76 -3.80
C LYS A 184 -18.68 -6.98 -3.29
N ILE A 185 -17.76 -7.64 -2.60
CA ILE A 185 -16.59 -6.96 -2.01
C ILE A 185 -15.67 -6.36 -3.09
N VAL A 186 -15.42 -7.09 -4.18
CA VAL A 186 -14.62 -6.60 -5.32
C VAL A 186 -15.25 -5.34 -5.92
N SER A 187 -16.58 -5.32 -6.05
CA SER A 187 -17.29 -4.17 -6.65
C SER A 187 -17.38 -2.95 -5.71
N GLU A 188 -17.55 -3.16 -4.41
CA GLU A 188 -17.82 -2.08 -3.44
C GLU A 188 -16.56 -1.60 -2.70
N HIS A 189 -15.63 -2.51 -2.41
CA HIS A 189 -14.48 -2.28 -1.53
C HIS A 189 -13.17 -2.92 -2.04
N PRO A 190 -12.74 -2.64 -3.28
CA PRO A 190 -11.57 -3.29 -3.87
C PRO A 190 -10.25 -2.94 -3.19
N ILE A 191 -10.11 -1.71 -2.66
CA ILE A 191 -8.88 -1.27 -1.98
C ILE A 191 -8.74 -2.00 -0.65
N GLU A 192 -9.81 -2.04 0.12
CA GLU A 192 -9.85 -2.72 1.41
C GLU A 192 -9.60 -4.22 1.26
N LEU A 193 -10.20 -4.83 0.23
CA LEU A 193 -9.94 -6.22 -0.10
C LEU A 193 -8.47 -6.45 -0.44
N ALA A 194 -7.83 -5.59 -1.25
CA ALA A 194 -6.42 -5.74 -1.58
C ALA A 194 -5.51 -5.72 -0.33
N TYR A 195 -5.77 -4.82 0.62
CA TYR A 195 -5.04 -4.80 1.89
C TYR A 195 -5.30 -6.04 2.74
N CYS A 196 -6.56 -6.54 2.79
CA CYS A 196 -6.85 -7.79 3.47
C CYS A 196 -6.06 -8.95 2.85
N LEU A 197 -6.08 -9.09 1.52
CA LEU A 197 -5.39 -10.16 0.81
C LEU A 197 -3.88 -10.08 0.98
N ALA A 198 -3.27 -8.89 0.95
CA ALA A 198 -1.86 -8.70 1.22
C ALA A 198 -1.46 -9.16 2.64
N LEU A 199 -2.26 -8.81 3.65
CA LEU A 199 -2.01 -9.26 5.02
C LEU A 199 -2.19 -10.79 5.16
N ILE A 200 -3.20 -11.36 4.51
CA ILE A 200 -3.44 -12.80 4.53
C ILE A 200 -2.29 -13.56 3.86
N ASP A 201 -1.86 -13.13 2.67
CA ASP A 201 -0.72 -13.71 1.95
C ASP A 201 0.55 -13.71 2.80
N SER A 202 0.84 -12.58 3.46
CA SER A 202 1.93 -12.47 4.43
C SER A 202 1.83 -13.48 5.57
N LEU A 203 0.65 -13.67 6.15
CA LEU A 203 0.44 -14.64 7.24
C LEU A 203 0.59 -16.09 6.76
N ILE A 204 0.24 -16.39 5.51
CA ILE A 204 0.43 -17.71 4.88
C ILE A 204 1.92 -17.98 4.68
N ARG A 205 2.65 -17.04 4.07
CA ARG A 205 4.07 -17.16 3.74
C ARG A 205 4.98 -17.10 4.98
N HIS A 206 4.55 -16.37 6.01
CA HIS A 206 5.33 -16.13 7.23
C HIS A 206 4.53 -16.47 8.50
N ARG A 207 4.29 -17.77 8.70
CA ARG A 207 3.45 -18.29 9.80
C ARG A 207 3.92 -17.93 11.21
N GLU A 208 5.19 -17.60 11.39
CA GLU A 208 5.78 -17.23 12.68
C GLU A 208 5.70 -15.71 12.97
N ILE A 209 5.30 -14.90 11.99
CA ILE A 209 5.22 -13.46 12.12
C ILE A 209 3.82 -13.04 12.58
N HIS A 210 3.76 -12.19 13.60
CA HIS A 210 2.56 -11.45 13.96
C HIS A 210 2.58 -10.11 13.24
N SER A 211 1.64 -9.91 12.31
CA SER A 211 1.42 -8.62 11.67
C SER A 211 -0.06 -8.21 11.76
N ILE A 212 -0.27 -6.89 11.74
CA ILE A 212 -1.58 -6.26 11.82
C ILE A 212 -1.66 -5.13 10.80
N THR A 213 -2.87 -4.80 10.38
CA THR A 213 -3.12 -3.64 9.51
C THR A 213 -2.65 -2.35 10.19
N PRO A 214 -1.91 -1.46 9.49
CA PRO A 214 -1.50 -0.18 10.05
C PRO A 214 -2.69 0.69 10.49
N PRO A 215 -2.59 1.43 11.61
CA PRO A 215 -3.69 2.28 12.11
C PRO A 215 -4.17 3.33 11.10
N TRP A 216 -3.28 3.88 10.28
CA TRP A 216 -3.66 4.87 9.27
C TRP A 216 -4.51 4.24 8.16
N VAL A 217 -4.26 2.98 7.79
CA VAL A 217 -5.10 2.25 6.84
C VAL A 217 -6.49 2.08 7.44
N LEU A 218 -6.59 1.58 8.67
CA LEU A 218 -7.89 1.41 9.36
C LEU A 218 -8.69 2.71 9.48
N LYS A 219 -7.99 3.84 9.69
CA LYS A 219 -8.61 5.16 9.75
C LYS A 219 -9.18 5.64 8.41
N ASN A 220 -8.46 5.39 7.31
CA ASN A 220 -8.87 5.86 5.97
C ASN A 220 -9.76 4.86 5.22
N TYR A 221 -9.68 3.57 5.60
CA TYR A 221 -10.31 2.42 4.97
C TYR A 221 -10.95 1.51 6.04
N PRO A 222 -12.00 1.97 6.73
CA PRO A 222 -12.55 1.28 7.90
C PRO A 222 -13.16 -0.10 7.56
N GLU A 223 -13.60 -0.32 6.33
CA GLU A 223 -14.17 -1.62 5.90
C GLU A 223 -13.13 -2.75 5.86
N VAL A 224 -11.83 -2.45 5.97
CA VAL A 224 -10.77 -3.47 6.08
C VAL A 224 -11.04 -4.43 7.23
N GLU A 225 -11.49 -3.96 8.39
CA GLU A 225 -11.78 -4.85 9.53
C GLU A 225 -13.00 -5.74 9.26
N CYS A 226 -14.06 -5.17 8.70
CA CYS A 226 -15.27 -5.88 8.33
C CYS A 226 -14.99 -6.96 7.27
N ILE A 227 -14.21 -6.64 6.25
CA ILE A 227 -13.84 -7.58 5.18
C ILE A 227 -12.93 -8.66 5.73
N MET A 228 -11.90 -8.32 6.51
CA MET A 228 -11.04 -9.31 7.16
C MET A 228 -11.87 -10.25 8.05
N PHE A 229 -12.83 -9.71 8.80
CA PHE A 229 -13.74 -10.51 9.60
C PHE A 229 -14.58 -11.47 8.75
N ARG A 230 -15.13 -11.01 7.63
CA ARG A 230 -15.91 -11.86 6.69
C ARG A 230 -15.06 -12.92 6.02
N LEU A 231 -13.82 -12.61 5.65
CA LEU A 231 -12.89 -13.54 5.01
C LEU A 231 -12.43 -14.63 5.98
N ARG A 232 -12.13 -14.28 7.24
CA ARG A 232 -11.36 -15.17 8.13
C ARG A 232 -11.96 -15.47 9.50
N ASN A 233 -12.95 -14.71 9.97
CA ASN A 233 -13.46 -14.82 11.35
C ASN A 233 -14.98 -15.06 11.46
N LYS A 234 -15.72 -15.02 10.34
CA LYS A 234 -17.14 -15.34 10.29
C LYS A 234 -17.37 -16.72 9.66
N PRO A 235 -17.76 -17.75 10.44
CA PRO A 235 -18.03 -19.06 9.86
C PRO A 235 -19.23 -18.99 8.91
N CYS A 236 -19.10 -19.64 7.76
CA CYS A 236 -20.21 -19.78 6.82
C CYS A 236 -21.19 -20.87 7.26
N ILE A 237 -22.47 -20.70 6.92
CA ILE A 237 -23.54 -21.64 7.31
C ILE A 237 -23.37 -23.00 6.63
N ARG A 238 -22.92 -23.02 5.37
CA ARG A 238 -22.73 -24.26 4.59
C ARG A 238 -21.51 -25.08 5.07
N GLY A 239 -20.60 -24.46 5.81
CA GLY A 239 -19.25 -24.99 6.03
C GLY A 239 -18.37 -24.86 4.79
N CYS A 240 -17.06 -24.74 5.00
CA CYS A 240 -16.04 -24.81 3.97
C CYS A 240 -14.72 -25.25 4.61
N ASP A 241 -13.70 -25.58 3.80
CA ASP A 241 -12.45 -26.16 4.30
C ASP A 241 -11.76 -25.22 5.29
N TYR A 242 -11.71 -23.92 4.99
CA TYR A 242 -11.15 -22.92 5.89
C TYR A 242 -11.95 -22.82 7.20
N CYS A 243 -13.27 -22.61 7.14
CA CYS A 243 -14.06 -22.42 8.37
C CYS A 243 -14.06 -23.67 9.26
N ASN A 244 -14.11 -24.86 8.66
CA ASN A 244 -14.15 -26.13 9.39
C ASN A 244 -12.80 -26.50 10.03
N SER A 245 -11.71 -25.85 9.61
CA SER A 245 -10.38 -26.02 10.19
C SER A 245 -10.04 -24.87 11.14
N ALA A 246 -10.02 -23.64 10.64
CA ALA A 246 -9.56 -22.46 11.37
C ALA A 246 -10.56 -21.96 12.43
N LEU A 247 -11.86 -22.14 12.21
CA LEU A 247 -12.94 -21.64 13.10
C LEU A 247 -13.67 -22.75 13.85
N ASN A 248 -13.14 -23.97 13.83
CA ASN A 248 -13.71 -25.08 14.59
C ASN A 248 -13.44 -24.91 16.08
N ILE A 249 -14.51 -24.82 16.87
CA ILE A 249 -14.43 -24.58 18.31
C ILE A 249 -13.68 -25.68 19.07
N HIS A 250 -13.80 -26.95 18.65
CA HIS A 250 -13.12 -28.08 19.31
C HIS A 250 -11.64 -28.10 18.94
N THR A 251 -11.31 -27.86 17.67
CA THR A 251 -9.91 -27.73 17.23
C THR A 251 -9.23 -26.55 17.93
N GLY A 252 -9.92 -25.42 18.06
CA GLY A 252 -9.44 -24.26 18.82
C GLY A 252 -9.27 -24.57 20.30
N LEU A 253 -10.25 -25.21 20.94
CA LEU A 253 -10.19 -25.59 22.35
C LEU A 253 -8.98 -26.49 22.64
N GLN A 254 -8.76 -27.50 21.80
CA GLN A 254 -7.62 -28.39 21.93
C GLN A 254 -6.29 -27.65 21.69
N ARG A 255 -6.22 -26.80 20.66
CA ARG A 255 -4.99 -26.06 20.31
C ARG A 255 -4.56 -25.06 21.38
N PHE A 256 -5.50 -24.31 21.94
CA PHE A 256 -5.18 -23.21 22.87
C PHE A 256 -5.26 -23.63 24.34
N PHE A 257 -6.08 -24.62 24.68
CA PHE A 257 -6.35 -24.99 26.07
C PHE A 257 -6.13 -26.48 26.37
N GLY A 258 -5.91 -27.33 25.37
CA GLY A 258 -5.64 -28.76 25.56
C GLY A 258 -6.84 -29.59 26.02
N PHE A 259 -8.07 -29.13 25.75
CA PHE A 259 -9.29 -29.88 26.05
C PHE A 259 -10.03 -30.31 24.78
N ASP A 260 -10.54 -31.55 24.77
CA ASP A 260 -11.32 -32.08 23.64
C ASP A 260 -12.78 -31.60 23.62
N SER A 261 -13.33 -31.20 24.77
CA SER A 261 -14.73 -30.78 24.90
C SER A 261 -14.96 -29.71 25.98
N TYR A 262 -15.99 -28.90 25.78
CA TYR A 262 -16.50 -27.98 26.80
C TYR A 262 -17.14 -28.75 27.96
N ARG A 263 -17.18 -28.14 29.15
CA ARG A 263 -17.91 -28.71 30.30
C ARG A 263 -19.40 -28.70 30.00
N THR A 264 -20.01 -29.88 30.03
CA THR A 264 -21.46 -30.10 29.98
C THR A 264 -22.08 -30.01 31.35
#